data_AF-A0AAV2Q098-F1
#
_entry.id   AF-A0AAV2Q098-F1
#
_cell.length_a   1.000
_cell.length_b   1.000
_cell.length_c   1.000
_cell.angle_alpha   90.00
_cell.angle_beta   90.00
_cell.angle_gamma   90.00
#
_symmetry.space_group_name_H-M   'P 1'
#
loop_
_entity.id
_entity.type
_entity.pdbx_description
1 polymer ?
#
loop_
_entity_poly.entity_id
_entity_poly.type
_entity_poly.pdbx_seq_one_letter_code
_entity_poly.pdbx_strand_id
1 'polypeptide(L)'
;LKLILRKSLDEGKIPDLFKLAYVTPIHKGGSKLKPEQYRPVSLTSHVMKIFERVVKRNIMKHLIEQNLLNPGQHGFVPGRSTKTQLLQHYCDIFETLSEGTRIDTIFLDFAKAFDKVDHDILLQKVAKHKIKGKIGLWLLDQEFLNNRKYRVVANGEMSDVQDVLSGVPQGTVLAAVLFIIMISDVDENVKSSIVRLFADDTRISRKITSEEDKVLLQKDLNVIYDWANKNLMKFNENKFEQMSHGEAKNIKIEPYKTQSGNEIKIGETVRDLGIIANNNLLF
;
A
#
# COMPACT_ATOMS: atom_id res chain seq x y z
N LEU A 1 21.55 -1.06 -26.49
CA LEU A 1 20.70 -1.15 -25.26
C LEU A 1 21.51 -1.15 -23.97
N LYS A 2 22.40 -2.13 -23.71
CA LYS A 2 23.24 -2.17 -22.49
C LYS A 2 24.02 -0.87 -22.23
N LEU A 3 24.66 -0.30 -23.26
CA LEU A 3 25.41 0.97 -23.16
C LEU A 3 24.52 2.14 -22.75
N ILE A 4 23.32 2.24 -23.34
CA ILE A 4 22.34 3.31 -23.03
C ILE A 4 21.88 3.20 -21.57
N LEU A 5 21.53 2.00 -21.10
CA LEU A 5 21.07 1.78 -19.74
C LEU A 5 22.18 2.01 -18.70
N ARG A 6 23.41 1.62 -19.02
CA ARG A 6 24.57 1.87 -18.15
C ARG A 6 24.86 3.37 -18.05
N LYS A 7 24.88 4.07 -19.19
CA LYS A 7 25.02 5.53 -19.22
C LYS A 7 23.91 6.22 -18.45
N SER A 8 22.66 5.78 -18.61
CA SER A 8 21.51 6.27 -17.85
C SER A 8 21.70 6.14 -16.34
N LEU A 9 22.21 4.99 -15.87
CA LEU A 9 22.49 4.77 -14.44
C LEU A 9 23.68 5.60 -13.94
N ASP A 10 24.73 5.72 -14.76
CA ASP A 10 25.96 6.45 -14.40
C ASP A 10 25.72 7.96 -14.35
N GLU A 11 24.89 8.49 -15.24
CA GLU A 11 24.54 9.92 -15.33
C GLU A 11 23.27 10.29 -14.56
N GLY A 12 22.52 9.30 -14.07
CA GLY A 12 21.22 9.50 -13.40
C GLY A 12 20.08 9.97 -14.32
N LYS A 13 20.27 9.95 -15.65
CA LYS A 13 19.31 10.50 -16.62
C LYS A 13 18.56 9.43 -17.39
N ILE A 14 17.26 9.61 -17.59
CA ILE A 14 16.44 8.69 -18.41
C ILE A 14 16.15 9.37 -19.75
N PRO A 15 16.45 8.73 -20.90
CA PRO A 15 16.05 9.26 -22.19
C PRO A 15 14.54 9.55 -22.27
N ASP A 16 14.15 10.71 -22.80
CA ASP A 16 12.74 11.13 -22.83
C ASP A 16 11.82 10.16 -23.59
N LEU A 17 12.37 9.44 -24.58
CA LEU A 17 11.69 8.35 -25.27
C LEU A 17 11.10 7.29 -24.31
N PHE A 18 11.73 7.12 -23.15
CA PHE A 18 11.35 6.14 -22.15
C PHE A 18 10.46 6.70 -21.03
N LYS A 19 10.24 8.03 -21.00
CA LYS A 19 9.40 8.71 -20.01
C LYS A 19 7.93 8.83 -20.43
N LEU A 20 7.60 8.56 -21.70
CA LEU A 20 6.22 8.53 -22.20
C LEU A 20 5.54 7.20 -21.85
N ALA A 21 4.35 7.27 -21.25
CA ALA A 21 3.48 6.14 -20.98
C ALA A 21 2.16 6.22 -21.77
N TYR A 22 1.66 5.06 -22.21
CA TYR A 22 0.33 4.94 -22.81
C TYR A 22 -0.62 4.37 -21.77
N VAL A 23 -1.63 5.15 -21.37
CA VAL A 23 -2.59 4.76 -20.34
C VAL A 23 -3.81 4.16 -20.99
N THR A 24 -4.09 2.89 -20.70
CA THR A 24 -5.32 2.23 -21.15
C THR A 24 -6.26 2.08 -19.94
N PRO A 25 -7.48 2.64 -19.98
CA PRO A 25 -8.45 2.46 -18.91
C PRO A 25 -9.06 1.05 -18.98
N ILE A 26 -8.94 0.29 -17.90
CA ILE A 26 -9.53 -1.05 -17.76
C ILE A 26 -10.73 -0.98 -16.82
N HIS A 27 -11.89 -1.42 -17.29
CA HIS A 27 -13.12 -1.42 -16.50
C HIS A 27 -13.05 -2.46 -15.36
N LYS A 28 -13.24 -2.02 -14.11
CA LYS A 28 -13.24 -2.89 -12.91
C LYS A 28 -14.62 -3.50 -12.59
N GLY A 29 -15.71 -2.95 -13.13
CA GLY A 29 -17.08 -3.40 -12.84
C GLY A 29 -18.04 -2.23 -12.61
N GLY A 30 -19.34 -2.50 -12.42
CA GLY A 30 -20.33 -1.45 -12.21
C GLY A 30 -20.68 -0.67 -13.50
N SER A 31 -21.03 0.61 -13.34
CA SER A 31 -21.48 1.45 -14.46
C SER A 31 -20.31 1.96 -15.30
N LYS A 32 -20.35 1.70 -16.61
CA LYS A 32 -19.38 2.17 -17.60
C LYS A 32 -19.34 3.69 -17.77
N LEU A 33 -20.35 4.41 -17.27
CA LEU A 33 -20.45 5.87 -17.35
C LEU A 33 -19.63 6.59 -16.27
N LYS A 34 -19.17 5.86 -15.25
CA LYS A 34 -18.44 6.42 -14.09
C LYS A 34 -16.93 6.23 -14.27
N PRO A 35 -16.12 7.29 -14.40
CA PRO A 35 -14.67 7.19 -14.53
C PRO A 35 -14.00 6.46 -13.36
N GLU A 36 -14.59 6.51 -12.17
CA GLU A 36 -14.06 5.88 -10.95
C GLU A 36 -14.03 4.35 -11.04
N GLN A 37 -14.83 3.79 -11.95
CA GLN A 37 -14.89 2.34 -12.20
C GLN A 37 -13.82 1.86 -13.19
N TYR A 38 -12.96 2.75 -13.70
CA TYR A 38 -11.84 2.39 -14.56
C TYR A 38 -10.52 2.46 -13.80
N ARG A 39 -9.68 1.46 -14.02
CA ARG A 39 -8.29 1.44 -13.57
C ARG A 39 -7.39 1.90 -14.71
N PRO A 40 -6.66 3.02 -14.58
CA PRO A 40 -5.65 3.38 -15.56
C PRO A 40 -4.48 2.40 -15.46
N VAL A 41 -4.11 1.76 -16.57
CA VAL A 41 -2.89 0.95 -16.66
C VAL A 41 -1.91 1.62 -17.60
N SER A 42 -0.75 1.98 -17.07
CA SER A 42 0.34 2.64 -17.81
C SER A 42 1.23 1.62 -18.48
N LEU A 43 1.16 1.57 -19.81
CA LEU A 43 2.07 0.82 -20.66
C LEU A 43 3.35 1.64 -20.86
N THR A 44 4.39 1.27 -20.12
CA THR A 44 5.74 1.81 -20.26
C THR A 44 6.61 0.97 -21.19
N SER A 45 7.73 1.54 -21.65
CA SER A 45 8.71 0.87 -22.52
C SER A 45 9.15 -0.50 -21.97
N HIS A 46 9.10 -1.53 -22.82
CA HIS A 46 9.57 -2.88 -22.49
C HIS A 46 11.06 -2.89 -22.10
N VAL A 47 11.88 -2.07 -22.76
CA VAL A 47 13.30 -1.91 -22.44
C VAL A 47 13.47 -1.41 -21.01
N MET A 48 12.66 -0.42 -20.59
CA MET A 48 12.70 0.08 -19.22
C MET A 48 12.22 -0.96 -18.23
N LYS A 49 11.15 -1.71 -18.53
CA LYS A 49 10.71 -2.80 -17.64
C LYS A 49 11.80 -3.83 -17.38
N ILE A 50 12.62 -4.16 -18.38
CA ILE A 50 13.78 -5.06 -18.20
C ILE A 50 14.81 -4.43 -17.25
N PHE A 51 15.13 -3.16 -17.46
CA PHE A 51 16.09 -2.45 -16.62
C PHE A 51 15.59 -2.29 -15.17
N GLU A 52 14.34 -1.88 -15.01
CA GLU A 52 13.65 -1.78 -13.72
C GLU A 52 13.66 -3.10 -12.95
N ARG A 53 13.57 -4.26 -13.62
CA ARG A 53 13.71 -5.57 -12.94
C ARG A 53 15.10 -5.76 -12.33
N VAL A 54 16.15 -5.33 -13.02
CA VAL A 54 17.54 -5.41 -12.50
C VAL A 54 17.71 -4.48 -11.31
N VAL A 55 17.22 -3.23 -11.43
CA VAL A 55 17.25 -2.24 -10.36
C VAL A 55 16.45 -2.72 -9.15
N LYS A 56 15.21 -3.19 -9.36
CA LYS A 56 14.34 -3.79 -8.35
C LYS A 56 15.05 -4.87 -7.56
N ARG A 57 15.74 -5.80 -8.25
CA ARG A 57 16.45 -6.90 -7.59
C ARG A 57 17.50 -6.39 -6.61
N ASN A 58 18.28 -5.38 -7.02
CA ASN A 58 19.33 -4.81 -6.17
C ASN A 58 18.74 -4.04 -4.98
N ILE A 59 17.67 -3.27 -5.19
CA ILE A 59 16.97 -2.55 -4.11
C ILE A 59 16.38 -3.53 -3.10
N MET A 60 15.64 -4.53 -3.57
CA MET A 60 15.03 -5.52 -2.68
C MET A 60 16.08 -6.31 -1.90
N LYS A 61 17.20 -6.66 -2.53
CA LYS A 61 18.33 -7.31 -1.84
C LYS A 61 18.85 -6.43 -0.68
N HIS A 62 19.12 -5.16 -0.95
CA HIS A 62 19.56 -4.19 0.08
C HIS A 62 18.53 -4.04 1.20
N LEU A 63 17.24 -3.88 0.88
CA LEU A 63 16.18 -3.70 1.87
C LEU A 63 16.04 -4.92 2.79
N ILE A 64 16.18 -6.13 2.26
CA ILE A 64 16.12 -7.37 3.03
C ILE A 64 17.39 -7.53 3.89
N GLU A 65 18.58 -7.38 3.30
CA GLU A 65 19.86 -7.58 4.00
C GLU A 65 20.07 -6.57 5.14
N GLN A 66 19.54 -5.36 5.01
CA GLN A 66 19.63 -4.31 6.02
C GLN A 66 18.42 -4.26 6.96
N ASN A 67 17.47 -5.20 6.82
CA ASN A 67 16.22 -5.25 7.59
C ASN A 67 15.45 -3.91 7.61
N LEU A 68 15.31 -3.30 6.43
CA LEU A 68 14.67 -1.99 6.23
C LEU A 68 13.23 -2.11 5.72
N LEU A 69 12.65 -3.31 5.73
CA LEU A 69 11.26 -3.53 5.37
C LEU A 69 10.41 -3.61 6.63
N ASN A 70 9.17 -3.12 6.53
CA ASN A 70 8.19 -3.33 7.58
C ASN A 70 7.97 -4.85 7.82
N PRO A 71 8.09 -5.34 9.07
CA PRO A 71 7.94 -6.76 9.36
C PRO A 71 6.51 -7.27 9.11
N GLY A 72 5.49 -6.43 9.26
CA GLY A 72 4.09 -6.73 8.99
C GLY A 72 3.69 -6.67 7.51
N GLN A 73 4.56 -6.21 6.60
CA GLN A 73 4.27 -6.12 5.16
C GLN A 73 4.56 -7.41 4.40
N HIS A 74 3.51 -8.03 3.87
CA HIS A 74 3.61 -9.27 3.09
C HIS A 74 3.46 -9.04 1.58
N GLY A 75 2.82 -7.94 1.17
CA GLY A 75 2.64 -7.61 -0.23
C GLY A 75 3.96 -7.22 -0.90
N PHE A 76 4.22 -7.78 -2.09
CA PHE A 76 5.41 -7.53 -2.91
C PHE A 76 6.77 -7.84 -2.26
N VAL A 77 6.80 -8.50 -1.10
CA VAL A 77 8.03 -8.93 -0.42
C VAL A 77 8.37 -10.37 -0.80
N PRO A 78 9.58 -10.66 -1.32
CA PRO A 78 10.03 -12.01 -1.62
C PRO A 78 9.91 -12.95 -0.40
N GLY A 79 9.40 -14.16 -0.62
CA GLY A 79 9.19 -15.15 0.45
C GLY A 79 7.93 -14.92 1.29
N ARG A 80 7.21 -13.82 1.09
CA ARG A 80 5.89 -13.56 1.69
C ARG A 80 4.80 -13.67 0.61
N SER A 81 3.60 -14.05 1.02
CA SER A 81 2.46 -14.25 0.12
C SER A 81 1.16 -13.92 0.82
N THR A 82 0.06 -13.92 0.06
CA THR A 82 -1.30 -13.84 0.62
C THR A 82 -1.51 -14.92 1.69
N LYS A 83 -1.05 -16.15 1.44
CA LYS A 83 -1.17 -17.26 2.39
C LYS A 83 -0.43 -16.99 3.69
N THR A 84 0.80 -16.47 3.62
CA THR A 84 1.58 -16.21 4.85
C THR A 84 1.00 -15.04 5.64
N GLN A 85 0.38 -14.06 4.97
CA GLN A 85 -0.28 -12.94 5.65
C GLN A 85 -1.55 -13.40 6.36
N LEU A 86 -2.39 -14.15 5.65
CA LEU A 86 -3.63 -14.71 6.21
C LEU A 86 -3.30 -15.65 7.37
N LEU A 87 -2.34 -16.55 7.21
CA LEU A 87 -1.91 -17.45 8.28
C LEU A 87 -1.50 -16.67 9.53
N GLN A 88 -0.68 -15.64 9.38
CA GLN A 88 -0.24 -14.83 10.53
C GLN A 88 -1.41 -14.08 11.18
N HIS A 89 -2.32 -13.51 10.38
CA HIS A 89 -3.51 -12.84 10.90
C HIS A 89 -4.42 -13.79 11.70
N TYR A 90 -4.69 -14.98 11.17
CA TYR A 90 -5.51 -15.96 11.87
C TYR A 90 -4.80 -16.57 13.08
N CYS A 91 -3.48 -16.74 13.06
CA CYS A 91 -2.72 -17.11 14.26
C CYS A 91 -2.90 -16.06 15.36
N ASP A 92 -2.76 -14.76 15.06
CA ASP A 92 -2.97 -13.68 16.03
C ASP A 92 -4.40 -13.75 16.64
N ILE A 93 -5.40 -14.08 15.81
CA ILE A 93 -6.79 -14.27 16.25
C ILE A 93 -6.92 -15.50 17.16
N PHE A 94 -6.46 -16.67 16.70
CA PHE A 94 -6.59 -17.93 17.43
C PHE A 94 -5.85 -17.90 18.78
N GLU A 95 -4.67 -17.29 18.85
CA GLU A 95 -3.93 -17.06 20.09
C GLU A 95 -4.79 -16.25 21.06
N THR A 96 -5.38 -15.14 20.61
CA THR A 96 -6.24 -14.30 21.46
C THR A 96 -7.51 -15.02 21.93
N LEU A 97 -8.11 -15.83 21.07
CA LEU A 97 -9.30 -16.62 21.40
C LEU A 97 -8.98 -17.76 22.39
N SER A 98 -7.81 -18.38 22.27
CA SER A 98 -7.37 -19.44 23.19
C SER A 98 -7.21 -18.95 24.63
N GLU A 99 -6.92 -17.65 24.79
CA GLU A 99 -6.85 -16.96 26.08
C GLU A 99 -8.24 -16.56 26.61
N GLY A 100 -9.32 -16.89 25.89
CA GLY A 100 -10.69 -16.57 26.27
C GLY A 100 -11.02 -15.07 26.18
N THR A 101 -10.36 -14.36 25.27
CA THR A 101 -10.50 -12.91 25.11
C THR A 101 -10.94 -12.52 23.70
N ARG A 102 -11.43 -11.29 23.54
CA ARG A 102 -11.86 -10.76 22.24
C ARG A 102 -10.70 -10.13 21.50
N ILE A 103 -10.70 -10.20 20.18
CA ILE A 103 -9.84 -9.39 19.30
C ILE A 103 -10.70 -8.56 18.36
N ASP A 104 -10.43 -7.25 18.32
CA ASP A 104 -11.07 -6.33 17.38
C ASP A 104 -10.06 -6.01 16.26
N THR A 105 -10.49 -6.18 15.02
CA THR A 105 -9.69 -5.92 13.80
C THR A 105 -10.40 -4.89 12.94
N ILE A 106 -9.67 -3.86 12.53
CA ILE A 106 -10.14 -2.82 11.62
C ILE A 106 -9.41 -2.93 10.30
N PHE A 107 -10.18 -3.07 9.22
CA PHE A 107 -9.70 -3.13 7.85
C PHE A 107 -9.73 -1.73 7.25
N LEU A 108 -8.58 -1.26 6.77
CA LEU A 108 -8.37 0.06 6.20
C LEU A 108 -8.10 -0.06 4.70
N ASP A 109 -8.78 0.75 3.87
CA ASP A 109 -8.62 0.82 2.41
C ASP A 109 -8.06 2.18 2.00
N PHE A 110 -6.93 2.22 1.29
CA PHE A 110 -6.39 3.46 0.73
C PHE A 110 -7.12 3.85 -0.56
N ALA A 111 -7.57 5.11 -0.64
CA ALA A 111 -8.18 5.66 -1.83
C ALA A 111 -7.14 5.95 -2.92
N LYS A 112 -7.08 5.06 -3.94
CA LYS A 112 -6.15 5.18 -5.08
C LYS A 112 -4.69 5.25 -4.62
N ALA A 113 -4.27 4.30 -3.78
CA ALA A 113 -2.99 4.30 -3.07
C ALA A 113 -1.78 4.62 -3.96
N PHE A 114 -1.66 3.97 -5.12
CA PHE A 114 -0.54 4.20 -6.05
C PHE A 114 -0.58 5.56 -6.74
N ASP A 115 -1.78 6.09 -7.01
CA ASP A 115 -1.96 7.34 -7.77
C ASP A 115 -1.74 8.57 -6.88
N LYS A 116 -1.81 8.41 -5.55
CA LYS A 116 -1.71 9.50 -4.57
C LYS A 116 -0.34 9.63 -3.92
N VAL A 117 0.62 8.78 -4.27
CA VAL A 117 1.97 8.88 -3.70
C VAL A 117 2.61 10.19 -4.12
N ASP A 118 2.88 11.04 -3.14
CA ASP A 118 3.64 12.27 -3.34
C ASP A 118 5.12 11.95 -3.63
N HIS A 119 5.68 12.58 -4.66
CA HIS A 119 7.04 12.30 -5.10
C HIS A 119 8.06 12.78 -4.08
N ASP A 120 7.93 13.98 -3.53
CA ASP A 120 8.91 14.55 -2.61
C ASP A 120 8.97 13.74 -1.30
N ILE A 121 7.82 13.33 -0.77
CA ILE A 121 7.75 12.48 0.43
C ILE A 121 8.35 11.09 0.15
N LEU A 122 8.03 10.49 -1.01
CA LEU A 122 8.60 9.21 -1.40
C LEU A 122 10.13 9.29 -1.51
N LEU A 123 10.66 10.36 -2.11
CA LEU A 123 12.10 10.59 -2.25
C LEU A 123 12.79 10.70 -0.88
N GLN A 124 12.19 11.44 0.06
CA GLN A 124 12.69 11.51 1.44
C GLN A 124 12.71 10.13 2.11
N LYS A 125 11.66 9.32 1.92
CA LYS A 125 11.63 7.94 2.45
C LYS A 125 12.67 7.04 1.80
N VAL A 126 12.86 7.10 0.47
CA VAL A 126 13.92 6.34 -0.22
C VAL A 126 15.30 6.68 0.34
N ALA A 127 15.56 7.96 0.62
CA ALA A 127 16.79 8.40 1.26
C ALA A 127 16.95 7.85 2.70
N LYS A 128 15.87 7.82 3.50
CA LYS A 128 15.84 7.20 4.84
C LYS A 128 16.17 5.71 4.81
N HIS A 129 15.76 5.00 3.75
CA HIS A 129 16.09 3.57 3.53
C HIS A 129 17.53 3.34 3.04
N LYS A 130 18.41 4.36 3.13
CA LYS A 130 19.83 4.27 2.79
C LYS A 130 20.08 3.83 1.34
N ILE A 131 19.14 4.06 0.44
CA ILE A 131 19.32 3.82 -0.99
C ILE A 131 20.13 4.99 -1.56
N LYS A 132 21.45 4.78 -1.67
CA LYS A 132 22.43 5.80 -2.08
C LYS A 132 23.17 5.39 -3.36
N GLY A 133 24.08 6.25 -3.82
CA GLY A 133 24.90 6.02 -5.01
C GLY A 133 24.08 6.11 -6.30
N LYS A 134 24.54 5.43 -7.35
CA LYS A 134 23.95 5.55 -8.71
C LYS A 134 22.47 5.19 -8.77
N ILE A 135 22.03 4.18 -8.03
CA ILE A 135 20.61 3.79 -7.97
C ILE A 135 19.80 4.83 -7.19
N GLY A 136 20.38 5.33 -6.08
CA GLY A 136 19.84 6.46 -5.35
C GLY A 136 19.64 7.64 -6.30
N LEU A 137 20.69 8.16 -6.93
CA LEU A 137 20.61 9.27 -7.88
C LEU A 137 19.63 8.99 -9.04
N TRP A 138 19.65 7.81 -9.63
CA TRP A 138 18.73 7.45 -10.71
C TRP A 138 17.24 7.44 -10.28
N LEU A 139 16.96 7.14 -9.01
CA LEU A 139 15.61 7.24 -8.42
C LEU A 139 15.31 8.63 -7.85
N LEU A 140 16.30 9.26 -7.21
CA LEU A 140 16.24 10.44 -6.33
C LEU A 140 16.46 11.75 -7.08
N ASP A 141 17.31 11.78 -8.10
CA ASP A 141 17.56 12.95 -8.94
C ASP A 141 16.49 13.11 -10.02
N GLN A 142 15.24 12.90 -9.62
CA GLN A 142 14.06 13.47 -10.28
C GLN A 142 13.72 12.87 -11.66
N GLU A 143 14.56 12.04 -12.27
CA GLU A 143 14.34 11.60 -13.65
C GLU A 143 13.40 10.37 -13.78
N PHE A 144 13.35 9.50 -12.76
CA PHE A 144 12.43 8.35 -12.79
C PHE A 144 10.98 8.75 -12.51
N LEU A 145 10.74 9.73 -11.65
CA LEU A 145 9.38 10.16 -11.28
C LEU A 145 8.96 11.47 -11.96
N ASN A 146 9.88 12.37 -12.30
CA ASN A 146 9.55 13.67 -12.89
C ASN A 146 9.72 13.69 -14.40
N ASN A 147 9.18 14.74 -15.03
CA ASN A 147 9.11 14.92 -16.47
C ASN A 147 8.50 13.71 -17.20
N ARG A 148 7.68 12.93 -16.47
CA ARG A 148 6.92 11.83 -17.04
C ARG A 148 5.71 12.38 -17.74
N LYS A 149 5.48 11.84 -18.92
CA LYS A 149 4.34 12.18 -19.75
C LYS A 149 3.48 10.96 -19.94
N TYR A 150 2.18 11.17 -20.02
CA TYR A 150 1.24 10.13 -20.36
C TYR A 150 0.29 10.60 -21.44
N ARG A 151 -0.29 9.65 -22.16
CA ARG A 151 -1.47 9.88 -23.00
C ARG A 151 -2.43 8.73 -22.84
N VAL A 152 -3.71 9.02 -22.88
CA VAL A 152 -4.76 8.01 -22.75
C VAL A 152 -5.05 7.41 -24.12
N VAL A 153 -5.11 6.08 -24.18
CA VAL A 153 -5.51 5.32 -25.37
C VAL A 153 -6.83 4.62 -25.05
N ALA A 154 -7.88 5.01 -25.76
CA ALA A 154 -9.22 4.44 -25.61
C ALA A 154 -9.77 4.11 -27.00
N ASN A 155 -10.18 2.86 -27.21
CA ASN A 155 -10.75 2.38 -28.48
C ASN A 155 -9.92 2.69 -29.73
N GLY A 156 -8.58 2.69 -29.61
CA GLY A 156 -7.66 2.98 -30.71
C GLY A 156 -7.38 4.47 -30.93
N GLU A 157 -8.13 5.36 -30.29
CA GLU A 157 -7.86 6.80 -30.29
C GLU A 157 -6.94 7.19 -29.15
N MET A 158 -6.20 8.28 -29.35
CA MET A 158 -5.20 8.74 -28.40
C MET A 158 -5.46 10.21 -28.02
N SER A 159 -5.42 10.50 -26.72
CA SER A 159 -5.50 11.87 -26.22
C SER A 159 -4.22 12.66 -26.53
N ASP A 160 -4.27 13.96 -26.22
CA ASP A 160 -3.10 14.79 -26.06
C ASP A 160 -2.18 14.24 -24.96
N VAL A 161 -0.90 14.62 -25.08
CA VAL A 161 0.12 14.29 -24.10
C VAL A 161 -0.02 15.22 -22.89
N GLN A 162 -0.03 14.64 -21.70
CA GLN A 162 -0.18 15.33 -20.42
C GLN A 162 0.96 14.95 -19.47
N ASP A 163 1.26 15.83 -18.51
CA ASP A 163 2.30 15.60 -17.52
C ASP A 163 1.77 14.78 -16.33
N VAL A 164 2.61 13.90 -15.79
CA VAL A 164 2.32 13.13 -14.57
C VAL A 164 2.78 13.95 -13.37
N LEU A 165 1.82 14.46 -12.59
CA LEU A 165 2.09 15.35 -11.45
C LEU A 165 2.22 14.62 -10.10
N SER A 166 1.72 13.39 -9.99
CA SER A 166 1.76 12.61 -8.75
C SER A 166 1.58 11.12 -9.02
N GLY A 167 1.86 10.30 -7.99
CA GLY A 167 1.67 8.87 -8.01
C GLY A 167 2.83 8.11 -8.66
N VAL A 168 2.87 6.81 -8.43
CA VAL A 168 3.84 5.93 -9.08
C VAL A 168 3.15 5.26 -10.28
N PRO A 169 3.72 5.29 -11.49
CA PRO A 169 3.01 4.83 -12.68
C PRO A 169 2.61 3.35 -12.56
N GLN A 170 1.29 3.08 -12.49
CA GLN A 170 0.73 1.73 -12.41
C GLN A 170 1.10 0.94 -13.66
N GLY A 171 2.01 -0.03 -13.55
CA GLY A 171 2.54 -0.79 -14.68
C GLY A 171 4.06 -0.73 -14.84
N THR A 172 4.73 0.13 -14.07
CA THR A 172 6.18 0.02 -13.83
C THR A 172 6.48 -1.12 -12.88
N VAL A 173 7.64 -1.75 -13.05
CA VAL A 173 8.10 -2.85 -12.19
C VAL A 173 8.52 -2.32 -10.82
N LEU A 174 8.99 -1.07 -10.75
CA LEU A 174 9.41 -0.42 -9.51
C LEU A 174 8.26 0.12 -8.66
N ALA A 175 7.07 0.34 -9.23
CA ALA A 175 5.92 0.87 -8.48
C ALA A 175 5.64 0.11 -7.19
N ALA A 176 5.65 -1.22 -7.25
CA ALA A 176 5.44 -2.06 -6.08
C ALA A 176 6.50 -1.84 -4.99
N VAL A 177 7.77 -1.69 -5.35
CA VAL A 177 8.87 -1.50 -4.39
C VAL A 177 8.85 -0.10 -3.79
N LEU A 178 8.56 0.91 -4.61
CA LEU A 178 8.43 2.27 -4.13
C LEU A 178 7.23 2.42 -3.20
N PHE A 179 6.13 1.71 -3.47
CA PHE A 179 4.96 1.71 -2.61
C PHE A 179 5.24 1.07 -1.24
N ILE A 180 5.90 -0.09 -1.18
CA ILE A 180 6.25 -0.70 0.13
C ILE A 180 7.22 0.19 0.95
N ILE A 181 8.09 0.97 0.28
CA ILE A 181 8.94 1.97 0.94
C ILE A 181 8.11 3.14 1.45
N MET A 182 7.08 3.55 0.70
CA MET A 182 6.19 4.65 1.09
C MET A 182 5.46 4.35 2.39
N ILE A 183 4.96 3.13 2.53
CA ILE A 183 4.12 2.70 3.66
C ILE A 183 4.91 1.98 4.76
N SER A 184 6.24 1.92 4.69
CA SER A 184 7.04 1.09 5.60
C SER A 184 7.01 1.56 7.05
N ASP A 185 6.73 2.84 7.29
CA ASP A 185 6.67 3.50 8.59
C ASP A 185 5.21 3.78 9.04
N VAL A 186 4.22 3.15 8.41
CA VAL A 186 2.79 3.35 8.73
C VAL A 186 2.44 2.98 10.18
N ASP A 187 3.20 2.06 10.77
CA ASP A 187 3.03 1.55 12.13
C ASP A 187 4.09 2.06 13.13
N GLU A 188 5.01 2.96 12.71
CA GLU A 188 6.17 3.39 13.52
C GLU A 188 5.79 3.95 14.90
N ASN A 189 4.60 4.56 15.01
CA ASN A 189 4.10 5.19 16.23
C ASN A 189 2.93 4.44 16.88
N VAL A 190 2.54 3.29 16.34
CA VAL A 190 1.51 2.42 16.90
C VAL A 190 2.14 1.63 18.05
N LYS A 191 1.58 1.75 19.26
CA LYS A 191 2.23 1.22 20.46
C LYS A 191 1.59 -0.04 21.01
N SER A 192 0.28 -0.18 20.81
CA SER A 192 -0.54 -1.13 21.56
C SER A 192 -1.18 -2.16 20.63
N SER A 193 -1.24 -1.87 19.34
CA SER A 193 -1.97 -2.68 18.36
C SER A 193 -1.03 -3.33 17.35
N ILE A 194 -1.46 -4.45 16.77
CA ILE A 194 -0.72 -5.17 15.74
C ILE A 194 -1.17 -4.64 14.38
N VAL A 195 -0.23 -4.17 13.56
CA VAL A 195 -0.50 -3.74 12.19
C VAL A 195 -0.03 -4.82 11.22
N ARG A 196 -0.92 -5.24 10.31
CA ARG A 196 -0.64 -6.20 9.25
C ARG A 196 -0.92 -5.56 7.91
N LEU A 197 -0.01 -5.75 6.96
CA LEU A 197 -0.05 -5.09 5.66
C LEU A 197 0.06 -6.12 4.53
N PHE A 198 -0.73 -5.94 3.49
CA PHE A 198 -0.56 -6.63 2.22
C PHE A 198 -0.72 -5.63 1.09
N ALA A 199 0.39 -5.09 0.59
CA ALA A 199 0.37 -3.98 -0.36
C ALA A 199 -0.43 -2.81 0.25
N ASP A 200 -1.51 -2.38 -0.40
CA ASP A 200 -2.41 -1.32 0.06
C ASP A 200 -3.46 -1.77 1.07
N ASP A 201 -3.67 -3.07 1.26
CA ASP A 201 -4.57 -3.57 2.29
C ASP A 201 -3.88 -3.47 3.67
N THR A 202 -4.44 -2.65 4.56
CA THR A 202 -3.91 -2.44 5.91
C THR A 202 -4.92 -2.90 6.95
N ARG A 203 -4.43 -3.54 8.01
CA ARG A 203 -5.24 -3.91 9.16
C ARG A 203 -4.55 -3.54 10.43
N ILE A 204 -5.35 -3.13 11.40
CA ILE A 204 -4.91 -2.93 12.78
C ILE A 204 -5.79 -3.78 13.69
N SER A 205 -5.16 -4.56 14.55
CA SER A 205 -5.84 -5.50 15.44
C SER A 205 -5.37 -5.30 16.87
N ARG A 206 -6.29 -5.43 17.83
CA ARG A 206 -5.94 -5.39 19.26
C ARG A 206 -6.81 -6.36 20.05
N LYS A 207 -6.17 -7.05 20.99
CA LYS A 207 -6.84 -7.84 22.03
C LYS A 207 -7.57 -6.90 23.00
N ILE A 208 -8.83 -7.20 23.27
CA ILE A 208 -9.72 -6.41 24.12
C ILE A 208 -10.06 -7.21 25.38
N THR A 209 -9.57 -6.71 26.52
CA THR A 209 -9.83 -7.26 27.86
C THR A 209 -10.48 -6.22 28.79
N SER A 210 -10.39 -4.95 28.42
CA SER A 210 -10.90 -3.80 29.17
C SER A 210 -11.46 -2.73 28.23
N GLU A 211 -12.26 -1.81 28.78
CA GLU A 211 -12.69 -0.59 28.07
C GLU A 211 -11.50 0.28 27.65
N GLU A 212 -10.43 0.28 28.43
CA GLU A 212 -9.17 0.97 28.11
C GLU A 212 -8.54 0.43 26.82
N ASP A 213 -8.63 -0.88 26.56
CA ASP A 213 -8.10 -1.46 25.33
C ASP A 213 -8.79 -0.93 24.07
N LYS A 214 -10.10 -0.63 24.15
CA LYS A 214 -10.84 0.02 23.05
C LYS A 214 -10.32 1.43 22.82
N VAL A 215 -10.12 2.20 23.88
CA VAL A 215 -9.56 3.55 23.80
C VAL A 215 -8.16 3.52 23.18
N LEU A 216 -7.34 2.54 23.54
CA LEU A 216 -6.00 2.36 22.98
C LEU A 216 -6.03 1.97 21.50
N LEU A 217 -6.94 1.10 21.05
CA LEU A 217 -7.11 0.79 19.63
C LEU A 217 -7.52 2.05 18.84
N GLN A 218 -8.48 2.84 19.36
CA GLN A 218 -8.86 4.10 18.71
C GLN A 218 -7.70 5.11 18.67
N LYS A 219 -6.88 5.16 19.73
CA LYS A 219 -5.70 6.03 19.78
C LYS A 219 -4.68 5.62 18.72
N ASP A 220 -4.39 4.33 18.59
CA ASP A 220 -3.47 3.82 17.57
C ASP A 220 -4.04 3.99 16.14
N LEU A 221 -5.36 3.88 15.95
CA LEU A 221 -6.02 4.24 14.68
C LEU A 221 -5.80 5.72 14.32
N ASN A 222 -5.97 6.62 15.28
CA ASN A 222 -5.76 8.05 15.07
C ASN A 222 -4.29 8.35 14.69
N VAL A 223 -3.33 7.61 15.24
CA VAL A 223 -1.92 7.70 14.83
C VAL A 223 -1.73 7.33 13.37
N ILE A 224 -2.41 6.28 12.87
CA ILE A 224 -2.37 5.90 11.44
C ILE A 224 -3.04 6.97 10.57
N TYR A 225 -4.14 7.57 11.03
CA TYR A 225 -4.80 8.67 10.31
C TYR A 225 -3.89 9.90 10.19
N ASP A 226 -3.23 10.28 11.28
CA ASP A 226 -2.25 11.37 11.29
C ASP A 226 -1.05 11.08 10.40
N TRP A 227 -0.58 9.82 10.39
CA TRP A 227 0.45 9.37 9.47
C TRP A 227 -0.01 9.55 8.02
N ALA A 228 -1.24 9.15 7.67
CA ALA A 228 -1.74 9.28 6.31
C ALA A 228 -1.81 10.74 5.86
N ASN A 229 -2.29 11.65 6.72
CA ASN A 229 -2.30 13.09 6.46
C ASN A 229 -0.89 13.65 6.21
N LYS A 230 0.07 13.33 7.08
CA LYS A 230 1.47 13.77 6.96
C LYS A 230 2.14 13.28 5.67
N ASN A 231 1.71 12.12 5.19
CA ASN A 231 2.24 11.49 4.00
C ASN A 231 1.41 11.76 2.74
N LEU A 232 0.42 12.67 2.82
CA LEU A 232 -0.52 13.02 1.74
C LEU A 232 -1.29 11.82 1.16
N MET A 233 -1.42 10.76 1.94
CA MET A 233 -2.19 9.56 1.62
C MET A 233 -3.63 9.76 2.08
N LYS A 234 -4.59 9.23 1.31
CA LYS A 234 -6.02 9.33 1.65
C LYS A 234 -6.62 7.95 1.82
N PHE A 235 -7.36 7.76 2.90
CA PHE A 235 -8.20 6.57 3.09
C PHE A 235 -9.57 6.70 2.41
N ASN A 236 -10.15 5.57 2.08
CA ASN A 236 -11.54 5.43 1.66
C ASN A 236 -12.37 4.95 2.85
N GLU A 237 -12.71 5.89 3.74
CA GLU A 237 -13.39 5.59 5.01
C GLU A 237 -14.71 4.81 4.84
N ASN A 238 -15.41 4.99 3.71
CA ASN A 238 -16.65 4.28 3.40
C ASN A 238 -16.47 2.77 3.19
N LYS A 239 -15.22 2.31 3.04
CA LYS A 239 -14.88 0.90 2.91
C LYS A 239 -14.22 0.33 4.16
N PHE A 240 -14.11 1.12 5.22
CA PHE A 240 -13.60 0.58 6.47
C PHE A 240 -14.61 -0.41 7.03
N GLU A 241 -14.08 -1.54 7.50
CA GLU A 241 -14.88 -2.59 8.13
C GLU A 241 -14.24 -2.96 9.46
N GLN A 242 -15.05 -3.11 10.48
CA GLN A 242 -14.68 -3.62 11.79
C GLN A 242 -15.15 -5.06 11.91
N MET A 243 -14.29 -5.92 12.43
CA MET A 243 -14.61 -7.30 12.73
C MET A 243 -14.10 -7.64 14.12
N SER A 244 -14.97 -8.24 14.92
CA SER A 244 -14.64 -8.70 16.28
C SER A 244 -14.77 -10.22 16.33
N HIS A 245 -13.75 -10.89 16.87
CA HIS A 245 -13.77 -12.33 17.11
C HIS A 245 -13.71 -12.62 18.61
N GLY A 246 -14.54 -13.56 19.06
CA GLY A 246 -14.64 -13.96 20.46
C GLY A 246 -15.46 -13.01 21.31
N GLU A 247 -15.44 -13.24 22.62
CA GLU A 247 -16.19 -12.47 23.60
C GLU A 247 -15.26 -11.86 24.64
N ALA A 248 -15.64 -10.67 25.14
CA ALA A 248 -14.99 -10.03 26.27
C ALA A 248 -16.04 -9.78 27.35
N LYS A 249 -15.84 -10.37 28.53
CA LYS A 249 -16.82 -10.30 29.63
C LYS A 249 -17.15 -8.84 29.96
N ASN A 250 -18.43 -8.50 29.92
CA ASN A 250 -18.98 -7.18 30.25
C ASN A 250 -18.51 -6.02 29.36
N ILE A 251 -17.92 -6.31 28.19
CA ILE A 251 -17.46 -5.28 27.24
C ILE A 251 -18.27 -5.41 25.97
N LYS A 252 -19.09 -4.39 25.68
CA LYS A 252 -19.89 -4.37 24.44
C LYS A 252 -19.01 -4.18 23.22
N ILE A 253 -19.46 -4.74 22.10
CA ILE A 253 -18.89 -4.44 20.79
C ILE A 253 -19.54 -3.13 20.34
N GLU A 254 -18.71 -2.12 20.09
CA GLU A 254 -19.14 -0.78 19.68
C GLU A 254 -18.30 -0.36 18.46
N PRO A 255 -18.86 0.50 17.59
CA PRO A 255 -18.13 0.94 16.41
C PRO A 255 -16.98 1.88 16.77
N TYR A 256 -15.81 1.61 16.19
CA TYR A 256 -14.70 2.57 16.18
C TYR A 256 -15.00 3.74 15.24
N LYS A 257 -14.24 4.83 15.36
CA LYS A 257 -14.44 6.04 14.56
C LYS A 257 -13.40 6.18 13.46
N THR A 258 -13.87 6.63 12.30
CA THR A 258 -13.01 7.06 11.20
C THR A 258 -12.38 8.43 11.51
N GLN A 259 -11.46 8.87 10.66
CA GLN A 259 -10.83 10.19 10.78
C GLN A 259 -11.86 11.33 10.73
N SER A 260 -12.91 11.21 9.92
CA SER A 260 -14.00 12.19 9.88
C SER A 260 -14.99 12.11 11.05
N GLY A 261 -14.79 11.16 11.97
CA GLY A 261 -15.65 10.96 13.14
C GLY A 261 -16.88 10.08 12.89
N ASN A 262 -17.02 9.51 11.68
CA ASN A 262 -18.08 8.57 11.35
C ASN A 262 -17.84 7.21 12.01
N GLU A 263 -18.90 6.46 12.29
CA GLU A 263 -18.82 5.11 12.83
C GLU A 263 -18.38 4.12 11.75
N ILE A 264 -17.41 3.27 12.08
CA ILE A 264 -16.95 2.19 11.23
C ILE A 264 -17.99 1.07 11.28
N LYS A 265 -18.39 0.58 10.10
CA LYS A 265 -19.37 -0.48 9.99
C LYS A 265 -18.84 -1.77 10.61
N ILE A 266 -19.61 -2.35 11.52
CA ILE A 266 -19.33 -3.67 12.09
C ILE A 266 -19.85 -4.72 11.11
N GLY A 267 -18.95 -5.56 10.60
CA GLY A 267 -19.25 -6.63 9.67
C GLY A 267 -19.39 -7.97 10.37
N GLU A 268 -20.42 -8.73 10.01
CA GLU A 268 -20.52 -10.16 10.35
C GLU A 268 -19.62 -11.02 9.44
N THR A 269 -19.33 -10.50 8.24
CA THR A 269 -18.42 -11.08 7.26
C THR A 269 -17.52 -10.00 6.68
N VAL A 270 -16.23 -10.31 6.51
CA VAL A 270 -15.27 -9.45 5.81
C VAL A 270 -14.68 -10.19 4.61
N ARG A 271 -14.42 -9.45 3.53
CA ARG A 271 -13.58 -9.97 2.44
C ARG A 271 -12.12 -9.68 2.76
N ASP A 272 -11.39 -10.73 3.08
CA ASP A 272 -9.99 -10.71 3.44
C ASP A 272 -9.13 -11.36 2.33
N LEU A 273 -8.41 -10.56 1.55
CA LEU A 273 -7.47 -11.01 0.50
C LEU A 273 -8.02 -12.10 -0.43
N GLY A 274 -9.32 -12.03 -0.72
CA GLY A 274 -10.03 -12.97 -1.60
C GLY A 274 -10.77 -14.09 -0.88
N ILE A 275 -10.66 -14.22 0.44
CA ILE A 275 -11.45 -15.12 1.28
C ILE A 275 -12.58 -14.33 1.94
N ILE A 276 -13.76 -14.94 2.11
CA ILE A 276 -14.83 -14.36 2.92
C ILE A 276 -14.77 -15.07 4.26
N ALA A 277 -14.48 -14.34 5.33
CA ALA A 277 -14.46 -14.89 6.67
C ALA A 277 -15.58 -14.27 7.49
N ASN A 278 -16.29 -15.10 8.27
CA ASN A 278 -17.26 -14.60 9.23
C ASN A 278 -16.66 -14.46 10.63
N ASN A 279 -17.36 -13.72 11.50
CA ASN A 279 -16.98 -13.51 12.90
C ASN A 279 -16.84 -14.79 13.76
N ASN A 280 -17.33 -15.94 13.25
CA ASN A 280 -17.18 -17.25 13.85
C ASN A 280 -16.04 -18.08 13.22
N LEU A 281 -15.20 -17.47 12.38
CA LEU A 281 -14.09 -18.12 11.67
C LEU A 281 -14.51 -19.29 10.77
N LEU A 282 -15.74 -19.24 10.25
CA LEU A 282 -16.18 -20.08 9.14
C LEU A 282 -15.76 -19.39 7.83
N PHE A 283 -15.13 -20.18 6.95
CA PHE A 283 -14.57 -19.78 5.65
C PHE A 283 -15.44 -20.23 4.48
#